data_AF-A0A9D3M7L4-F1
#
_entry.id   AF-A0A9D3M7L4-F1
#
_cell.length_a   1.000
_cell.length_b   1.000
_cell.length_c   1.000
_cell.angle_alpha   90.00
_cell.angle_beta   90.00
_cell.angle_gamma   90.00
#
_symmetry.space_group_name_H-M   'P 1'
#
loop_
_entity.id
_entity.type
_entity.pdbx_description
1 polymer ?
#
loop_
_entity_poly.entity_id
_entity_poly.type
_entity_poly.pdbx_seq_one_letter_code
_entity_poly.pdbx_strand_id
1 'polypeptide(L)'
;MSDERYSALDESSLRNLLDGTVDMDERRLIRSAIRELRREIEDMEAALSSKRFRPARQHLHLREDKENQLSSVSLDQLSGKLQNIQDIEELTVLLRGASEYEERKLIRAAIRQLRDEELRGASEKVRGMGRRPEPETAELHSALGTVGKVREIKVLEYSWSIDCPLVAIE
;
A
#
# COMPACT_ATOMS: atom_id res chain seq x y z
N MET A 1 -13.06 -7.22 40.77
CA MET A 1 -12.91 -6.62 42.10
C MET A 1 -11.46 -6.84 42.48
N SER A 2 -10.60 -5.86 42.22
CA SER A 2 -9.28 -5.78 42.82
C SER A 2 -9.48 -5.64 44.33
N ASP A 3 -8.78 -6.43 45.16
CA ASP A 3 -8.89 -6.26 46.60
C ASP A 3 -8.31 -4.89 47.00
N GLU A 4 -9.17 -3.95 47.41
CA GLU A 4 -8.77 -2.60 47.87
C GLU A 4 -7.65 -2.65 48.93
N ARG A 5 -7.53 -3.76 49.66
CA ARG A 5 -6.49 -4.02 50.67
C ARG A 5 -5.07 -3.83 50.12
N TYR A 6 -4.81 -4.15 48.86
CA TYR A 6 -3.46 -4.05 48.26
C TYR A 6 -3.24 -2.75 47.48
N SER A 7 -4.31 -2.08 47.07
CA SER A 7 -4.24 -0.85 46.26
C SER A 7 -3.62 0.34 47.01
N ALA A 8 -3.68 0.35 48.34
CA ALA A 8 -3.10 1.42 49.16
C ALA A 8 -1.60 1.24 49.48
N LEU A 9 -1.00 0.11 49.08
CA LEU A 9 0.40 -0.21 49.37
C LEU A 9 1.32 0.20 48.23
N ASP A 10 2.54 0.60 48.57
CA ASP A 10 3.58 0.89 47.59
C ASP A 10 4.20 -0.40 47.04
N GLU A 11 4.89 -0.28 45.91
CA GLU A 11 5.44 -1.45 45.21
C GLU A 11 6.44 -2.24 46.07
N SER A 12 7.23 -1.57 46.91
CA SER A 12 8.22 -2.26 47.76
C SER A 12 7.54 -3.08 48.85
N SER A 13 6.52 -2.54 49.50
CA SER A 13 5.70 -3.27 50.49
C SER A 13 4.98 -4.46 49.87
N LEU A 14 4.42 -4.31 48.65
CA LEU A 14 3.77 -5.41 47.95
C LEU A 14 4.74 -6.55 47.59
N ARG A 15 5.98 -6.24 47.21
CA ARG A 15 7.01 -7.26 46.95
C ARG A 15 7.42 -8.00 48.23
N ASN A 16 7.62 -7.26 49.33
CA ASN A 16 7.94 -7.86 50.62
C ASN A 16 6.81 -8.78 51.11
N LEU A 17 5.55 -8.36 50.92
CA LEU A 17 4.40 -9.19 51.24
C LEU A 17 4.36 -10.45 50.35
N LEU A 18 4.61 -10.30 49.04
CA LEU A 18 4.64 -11.41 48.09
C LEU A 18 5.65 -12.50 48.44
N ASP A 19 6.80 -12.11 49.02
CA ASP A 19 7.86 -13.04 49.44
C ASP A 19 7.48 -13.83 50.71
N GLY A 20 6.61 -13.27 51.56
CA GLY A 20 6.11 -13.91 52.78
C GLY A 20 4.78 -14.68 52.62
N THR A 21 4.05 -14.48 51.52
CA THR A 21 2.73 -15.09 51.30
C THR A 21 2.84 -16.54 50.80
N VAL A 22 2.28 -17.47 51.58
CA VAL A 22 2.20 -18.90 51.25
C VAL A 22 0.92 -19.23 50.46
N ASP A 23 -0.18 -18.51 50.72
CA ASP A 23 -1.45 -18.74 50.05
C ASP A 23 -1.39 -18.37 48.57
N MET A 24 -1.83 -19.29 47.70
CA MET A 24 -1.65 -19.15 46.25
C MET A 24 -2.60 -18.12 45.63
N ASP A 25 -3.80 -17.96 46.19
CA ASP A 25 -4.79 -17.00 45.71
C ASP A 25 -4.41 -15.58 46.14
N GLU A 26 -4.00 -15.41 47.40
CA GLU A 26 -3.43 -14.16 47.92
C GLU A 26 -2.18 -13.75 47.12
N ARG A 27 -1.30 -14.72 46.81
CA ARG A 27 -0.11 -14.47 45.97
C ARG A 27 -0.48 -14.08 44.53
N ARG A 28 -1.62 -14.54 43.99
CA ARG A 28 -2.13 -14.09 42.68
C ARG A 28 -2.66 -12.66 42.76
N LEU A 29 -3.35 -12.31 43.84
CA LEU A 29 -3.90 -10.97 44.07
C LEU A 29 -2.78 -9.94 44.22
N ILE A 30 -1.77 -10.21 45.04
CA ILE A 30 -0.61 -9.32 45.24
C ILE A 30 0.15 -9.09 43.92
N ARG A 31 0.36 -10.13 43.10
CA ARG A 31 0.97 -9.96 41.78
C ARG A 31 0.14 -9.10 40.83
N SER A 32 -1.18 -9.23 40.90
CA SER A 32 -2.10 -8.42 40.09
C SER A 32 -2.03 -6.96 40.51
N ALA A 33 -2.05 -6.69 41.81
CA ALA A 33 -1.88 -5.34 42.37
C ALA A 33 -0.56 -4.69 41.96
N ILE A 34 0.57 -5.42 41.98
CA ILE A 34 1.88 -4.92 41.52
C ILE A 34 1.83 -4.53 40.03
N ARG A 35 1.21 -5.36 39.18
CA ARG A 35 1.09 -5.08 37.74
C ARG A 35 0.21 -3.87 37.46
N GLU A 36 -0.89 -3.75 38.20
CA GLU A 36 -1.82 -2.63 38.10
C GLU A 36 -1.15 -1.32 38.53
N LEU A 37 -0.46 -1.32 39.68
CA LEU A 37 0.29 -0.17 40.17
C LEU A 37 1.35 0.31 39.16
N ARG A 38 2.11 -0.62 38.55
CA ARG A 38 3.09 -0.26 37.50
C ARG A 38 2.44 0.33 36.26
N ARG A 39 1.30 -0.21 35.84
CA ARG A 39 0.54 0.33 34.69
C ARG A 39 0.04 1.73 34.99
N GLU A 40 -0.50 1.97 36.18
CA GLU A 40 -0.99 3.28 36.58
C GLU A 40 0.13 4.33 36.62
N ILE A 41 1.32 3.96 37.12
CA ILE A 41 2.52 4.82 37.09
C ILE A 41 2.90 5.13 35.64
N GLU A 42 2.99 4.12 34.77
CA GLU A 42 3.33 4.30 33.35
C GLU A 42 2.32 5.19 32.62
N ASP A 43 1.01 4.98 32.86
CA ASP A 43 -0.06 5.77 32.26
C ASP A 43 -0.02 7.24 32.73
N MET A 44 0.24 7.46 34.03
CA MET A 44 0.39 8.80 34.59
C MET A 44 1.63 9.50 34.02
N GLU A 45 2.76 8.80 33.94
CA GLU A 45 3.99 9.30 33.31
C GLU A 45 3.78 9.61 31.82
N ALA A 46 3.09 8.75 31.09
CA ALA A 46 2.73 8.96 29.69
C ALA A 46 1.80 10.16 29.52
N ALA A 47 0.83 10.37 30.41
CA ALA A 47 -0.06 11.54 30.39
C ALA A 47 0.71 12.83 30.67
N LEU A 48 1.66 12.81 31.61
CA LEU A 48 2.53 13.96 31.90
C LEU A 48 3.51 14.23 30.74
N SER A 49 4.10 13.18 30.16
CA SER A 49 4.98 13.27 28.99
C SER A 49 4.25 13.76 27.75
N SER A 50 3.02 13.29 27.51
CA SER A 50 2.14 13.75 26.43
C SER A 50 1.82 15.26 26.56
N LYS A 51 1.58 15.74 27.78
CA LYS A 51 1.39 17.18 28.04
C LYS A 51 2.67 18.01 27.87
N ARG A 52 3.84 17.42 28.12
CA ARG A 52 5.15 18.09 28.00
C ARG A 52 5.75 17.99 26.59
N PHE A 53 5.33 17.01 25.81
CA PHE A 53 5.88 16.67 24.51
C PHE A 53 4.72 16.48 23.51
N ARG A 54 4.34 17.60 22.86
CA ARG A 54 3.77 17.71 21.50
C ARG A 54 2.23 17.91 21.36
N PRO A 55 1.76 19.17 21.44
CA PRO A 55 0.67 19.62 20.54
C PRO A 55 1.13 19.68 19.06
N ALA A 56 2.44 19.81 18.81
CA ALA A 56 2.99 20.01 17.47
C ALA A 56 3.01 18.77 16.56
N ARG A 57 3.08 17.54 17.09
CA ARG A 57 3.10 16.30 16.27
C ARG A 57 1.71 15.92 15.76
N GLN A 58 0.68 16.12 16.58
CA GLN A 58 -0.72 15.90 16.15
C GLN A 58 -1.15 16.95 15.13
N HIS A 59 -0.73 18.21 15.30
CA HIS A 59 -0.94 19.25 14.30
C HIS A 59 -0.19 19.00 12.99
N LEU A 60 1.01 18.39 13.05
CA LEU A 60 1.76 18.03 11.84
C LEU A 60 1.04 16.93 11.04
N HIS A 61 0.58 15.85 11.69
CA HIS A 61 -0.22 14.81 11.02
C HIS A 61 -1.49 15.38 10.37
N LEU A 62 -2.27 16.19 11.09
CA LEU A 62 -3.46 16.84 10.51
C LEU A 62 -3.13 17.81 9.36
N ARG A 63 -1.94 18.39 9.34
CA ARG A 63 -1.48 19.30 8.27
C ARG A 63 -1.02 18.50 7.05
N GLU A 64 -0.28 17.42 7.26
CA GLU A 64 0.15 16.49 6.21
C GLU A 64 -1.07 15.85 5.52
N ASP A 65 -2.10 15.46 6.28
CA ASP A 65 -3.34 14.92 5.72
C ASP A 65 -4.05 15.91 4.77
N LYS A 66 -3.95 17.22 5.05
CA LYS A 66 -4.55 18.26 4.20
C LYS A 66 -3.74 18.52 2.93
N GLU A 67 -2.41 18.55 3.03
CA GLU A 67 -1.54 18.70 1.85
C GLU A 67 -1.64 17.47 0.92
N ASN A 68 -1.76 16.27 1.50
CA ASN A 68 -1.92 15.03 0.73
C ASN A 68 -3.27 14.96 0.00
N GLN A 69 -4.34 15.48 0.63
CA GLN A 69 -5.65 15.60 -0.03
C GLN A 69 -5.60 16.52 -1.25
N LEU A 70 -4.97 17.69 -1.16
CA LEU A 70 -4.86 18.61 -2.29
C LEU A 70 -4.06 18.01 -3.46
N SER A 71 -2.95 17.32 -3.15
CA SER A 71 -2.16 16.59 -4.16
C SER A 71 -2.99 15.50 -4.84
N SER A 72 -3.74 14.69 -4.06
CA SER A 72 -4.59 13.62 -4.62
C SER A 72 -5.67 14.15 -5.58
N VAL A 73 -6.29 15.30 -5.25
CA VAL A 73 -7.31 15.91 -6.09
C VAL A 73 -6.71 16.45 -7.39
N SER A 74 -5.53 17.06 -7.34
CA SER A 74 -4.80 17.49 -8.55
C SER A 74 -4.49 16.32 -9.48
N LEU A 75 -4.00 15.21 -8.91
CA LEU A 75 -3.68 13.99 -9.66
C LEU A 75 -4.92 13.34 -10.27
N ASP A 76 -6.05 13.33 -9.56
CA ASP A 76 -7.31 12.77 -10.06
C ASP A 76 -7.85 13.58 -11.24
N GLN A 77 -7.79 14.92 -11.16
CA GLN A 77 -8.12 15.80 -12.28
C GLN A 77 -7.22 15.55 -13.49
N LEU A 78 -5.91 15.34 -13.26
CA LEU A 78 -4.97 15.00 -14.32
C LEU A 78 -5.29 13.66 -14.96
N SER A 79 -5.59 12.64 -14.15
CA SER A 79 -6.01 11.32 -14.62
C SER A 79 -7.24 11.41 -15.53
N GLY A 80 -8.26 12.18 -15.12
CA GLY A 80 -9.45 12.41 -15.94
C GLY A 80 -9.15 13.11 -17.27
N LYS A 81 -8.23 14.08 -17.29
CA LYS A 81 -7.79 14.74 -18.53
C LYS A 81 -7.06 13.78 -19.47
N LEU A 82 -6.16 12.95 -18.93
CA LEU A 82 -5.38 12.00 -19.73
C LEU A 82 -6.26 10.94 -20.39
N GLN A 83 -7.35 10.52 -19.74
CA GLN A 83 -8.32 9.59 -20.31
C GLN A 83 -9.02 10.14 -21.57
N ASN A 84 -9.12 11.47 -21.70
CA ASN A 84 -9.75 12.11 -22.86
C ASN A 84 -8.78 12.30 -24.03
N ILE A 85 -7.47 12.23 -23.79
CA ILE A 85 -6.45 12.38 -24.82
C ILE A 85 -6.19 11.03 -25.46
N GLN A 86 -6.43 10.92 -26.77
CA GLN A 86 -6.19 9.71 -27.58
C GLN A 86 -4.97 9.86 -28.52
N ASP A 87 -4.25 10.97 -28.41
CA ASP A 87 -3.09 11.30 -29.23
C ASP A 87 -1.78 11.10 -28.44
N ILE A 88 -0.88 10.28 -28.97
CA ILE A 88 0.41 9.96 -28.34
C ILE A 88 1.36 11.17 -28.36
N GLU A 89 1.34 11.97 -29.43
CA GLU A 89 2.16 13.16 -29.56
C GLU A 89 1.75 14.21 -28.51
N GLU A 90 0.45 14.39 -28.30
CA GLU A 90 -0.09 15.29 -27.27
C GLU A 90 0.35 14.87 -25.86
N LEU A 91 0.23 13.58 -25.52
CA LEU A 91 0.73 13.04 -24.26
C LEU A 91 2.25 13.19 -24.10
N THR A 92 3.00 13.13 -25.20
CA THR A 92 4.46 13.30 -25.18
C THR A 92 4.85 14.75 -24.91
N VAL A 93 4.10 15.72 -25.43
CA VAL A 93 4.28 17.14 -25.10
C VAL A 93 3.99 17.39 -23.62
N LEU A 94 2.88 16.85 -23.09
CA LEU A 94 2.55 16.93 -21.67
C LEU A 94 3.65 16.31 -20.80
N LEU A 95 4.21 15.18 -21.20
CA LEU A 95 5.29 14.52 -20.47
C LEU A 95 6.55 15.40 -20.34
N ARG A 96 6.88 16.15 -21.39
CA ARG A 96 8.02 17.08 -21.38
C ARG A 96 7.77 18.30 -20.49
N GLY A 97 6.51 18.74 -20.38
CA GLY A 97 6.11 19.86 -19.53
C GLY A 97 5.90 19.51 -18.05
N ALA A 98 5.65 18.24 -17.72
CA ALA A 98 5.36 17.80 -16.36
C ALA A 98 6.61 17.76 -15.46
N SER A 99 6.58 18.53 -14.37
CA SER A 99 7.69 18.66 -13.42
C SER A 99 7.61 17.66 -12.26
N GLU A 100 6.41 17.18 -11.92
CA GLU A 100 6.20 16.25 -10.82
C GLU A 100 6.31 14.79 -11.27
N TYR A 101 6.80 13.93 -10.37
CA TYR A 101 7.00 12.52 -10.68
C TYR A 101 5.69 11.76 -10.86
N GLU A 102 4.70 11.99 -9.99
CA GLU A 102 3.40 11.31 -10.05
C GLU A 102 2.63 11.69 -11.32
N GLU A 103 2.70 12.95 -11.76
CA GLU A 103 2.12 13.38 -13.05
C GLU A 103 2.76 12.64 -14.23
N ARG A 104 4.09 12.64 -14.33
CA ARG A 104 4.83 11.92 -15.39
C ARG A 104 4.56 10.42 -15.40
N LYS A 105 4.28 9.83 -14.24
CA LYS A 105 3.92 8.42 -14.10
C LYS A 105 2.54 8.14 -14.69
N LEU A 106 1.55 8.99 -14.41
CA LEU A 106 0.21 8.91 -15.01
C LEU A 106 0.27 9.11 -16.54
N ILE A 107 1.00 10.12 -17.01
CA ILE A 107 1.16 10.38 -18.45
C ILE A 107 1.82 9.19 -19.15
N ARG A 108 2.88 8.62 -18.57
CA ARG A 108 3.53 7.41 -19.12
C ARG A 108 2.62 6.19 -19.14
N ALA A 109 1.73 6.05 -18.16
CA ALA A 109 0.74 4.97 -18.17
C ALA A 109 -0.26 5.14 -19.31
N ALA A 110 -0.79 6.36 -19.51
CA ALA A 110 -1.71 6.66 -20.61
C ALA A 110 -1.07 6.41 -21.99
N ILE A 111 0.19 6.81 -22.20
CA ILE A 111 0.91 6.53 -23.46
C ILE A 111 1.04 5.03 -23.72
N ARG A 112 1.34 4.23 -22.69
CA ARG A 112 1.41 2.76 -22.82
C ARG A 112 0.05 2.19 -23.21
N GLN A 113 -1.03 2.66 -22.57
CA GLN A 113 -2.39 2.21 -22.88
C GLN A 113 -2.77 2.45 -24.36
N LEU A 114 -2.48 3.64 -24.89
CA LEU A 114 -2.78 3.94 -26.30
C LEU A 114 -1.97 3.05 -27.26
N ARG A 115 -0.67 2.86 -27.00
CA ARG A 115 0.17 1.97 -27.83
C ARG A 115 -0.30 0.52 -27.77
N ASP A 116 -0.70 0.04 -26.59
CA ASP A 116 -1.25 -1.30 -26.40
C ASP A 116 -2.60 -1.48 -27.12
N GLU A 117 -3.38 -0.41 -27.27
CA GLU A 117 -4.65 -0.38 -27.99
C GLU A 117 -4.44 -0.34 -29.51
N GLU A 118 -3.50 0.47 -30.00
CA GLU A 118 -3.09 0.49 -31.41
C GLU A 118 -2.58 -0.89 -31.88
N LEU A 119 -1.76 -1.55 -31.05
CA LEU A 119 -1.28 -2.90 -31.34
C LEU A 119 -2.41 -3.94 -31.32
N ARG A 120 -3.37 -3.83 -30.39
CA ARG A 120 -4.56 -4.69 -30.36
C ARG A 120 -5.41 -4.52 -31.61
N GLY A 121 -5.69 -3.27 -32.00
CA GLY A 121 -6.44 -2.95 -33.22
C GLY A 121 -5.73 -3.40 -34.50
N ALA A 122 -4.40 -3.26 -34.55
CA ALA A 122 -3.59 -3.78 -35.67
C ALA A 122 -3.59 -5.31 -35.72
N SER A 123 -3.47 -5.98 -34.56
CA SER A 123 -3.48 -7.44 -34.47
C SER A 123 -4.86 -8.05 -34.79
N GLU A 124 -5.95 -7.33 -34.53
CA GLU A 124 -7.31 -7.73 -34.88
C GLU A 124 -7.57 -7.54 -36.39
N LYS A 125 -7.03 -6.49 -37.00
CA LYS A 125 -7.03 -6.29 -38.47
C LYS A 125 -6.26 -7.37 -39.23
N VAL A 126 -5.14 -7.86 -38.69
CA VAL A 126 -4.34 -8.95 -39.28
C VAL A 126 -5.07 -10.30 -39.21
N ARG A 127 -5.94 -10.52 -38.21
CA ARG A 127 -6.78 -11.74 -38.12
C ARG A 127 -7.96 -11.76 -39.11
N GLY A 128 -8.34 -10.61 -39.69
CA GLY A 128 -9.49 -10.49 -40.59
C GLY A 128 -9.23 -10.83 -42.06
N MET A 129 -7.98 -10.99 -42.50
CA MET A 129 -7.61 -11.13 -43.92
C MET A 129 -6.95 -12.47 -44.30
N GLY A 130 -7.02 -13.48 -43.44
CA GLY A 130 -6.35 -14.77 -43.67
C GLY A 130 -7.17 -16.01 -43.30
N ARG A 131 -8.33 -16.23 -43.94
CA ARG A 131 -8.85 -17.60 -44.09
C ARG A 131 -9.55 -17.81 -45.44
N ARG A 132 -8.86 -18.48 -46.34
CA ARG A 132 -9.41 -19.20 -47.49
C ARG A 132 -9.28 -20.71 -47.19
N PRO A 133 -10.28 -21.56 -47.53
CA PRO A 133 -10.45 -22.89 -46.92
C PRO A 133 -9.74 -24.05 -47.64
N GLU A 134 -9.15 -24.95 -46.83
CA GLU A 134 -9.16 -26.45 -46.83
C GLU A 134 -8.74 -27.26 -48.11
N PRO A 135 -8.43 -28.59 -48.08
CA PRO A 135 -8.42 -29.58 -46.97
C PRO A 135 -7.22 -30.61 -46.94
N GLU A 136 -7.31 -31.57 -46.00
CA GLU A 136 -6.72 -32.95 -45.97
C GLU A 136 -5.25 -33.14 -45.49
N THR A 137 -4.87 -34.03 -44.57
CA THR A 137 -5.50 -35.17 -43.84
C THR A 137 -4.67 -35.55 -42.60
N ALA A 138 -5.29 -36.34 -41.69
CA ALA A 138 -4.72 -37.21 -40.65
C ALA A 138 -4.32 -36.53 -39.32
N GLU A 139 -5.17 -36.59 -38.29
CA GLU A 139 -5.21 -37.66 -37.25
C GLU A 139 -4.02 -37.51 -36.26
N LEU A 140 -4.14 -37.53 -34.93
CA LEU A 140 -5.15 -38.02 -34.01
C LEU A 140 -4.65 -37.68 -32.58
N HIS A 141 -5.56 -37.40 -31.65
CA HIS A 141 -5.52 -37.70 -30.20
C HIS A 141 -6.03 -36.58 -29.30
N SER A 142 -7.34 -36.73 -29.07
CA SER A 142 -8.14 -36.17 -28.00
C SER A 142 -7.67 -36.68 -26.63
N ALA A 143 -7.50 -35.78 -25.67
CA ALA A 143 -7.51 -36.11 -24.25
C ALA A 143 -8.25 -35.01 -23.49
N LEU A 144 -9.44 -35.38 -23.01
CA LEU A 144 -10.33 -34.62 -22.14
C LEU A 144 -9.67 -34.32 -20.78
N GLY A 145 -9.95 -33.17 -20.19
CA GLY A 145 -9.61 -32.90 -18.79
C GLY A 145 -9.78 -31.44 -18.37
N THR A 146 -10.97 -31.13 -17.88
CA THR A 146 -11.44 -29.84 -17.37
C THR A 146 -10.77 -29.34 -16.08
N VAL A 147 -10.95 -28.03 -15.84
CA VAL A 147 -10.99 -27.28 -14.56
C VAL A 147 -9.72 -26.52 -14.15
N GLY A 148 -9.90 -25.20 -13.94
CA GLY A 148 -9.28 -24.53 -12.80
C GLY A 148 -8.32 -23.38 -13.10
N LYS A 149 -8.86 -22.15 -13.18
CA LYS A 149 -8.11 -20.90 -12.97
C LYS A 149 -7.28 -20.98 -11.69
N VAL A 150 -6.04 -20.49 -11.71
CA VAL A 150 -5.64 -19.27 -11.00
C VAL A 150 -4.57 -18.58 -11.84
N ARG A 151 -4.84 -17.35 -12.25
CA ARG A 151 -3.83 -16.46 -12.85
C ARG A 151 -2.86 -16.10 -11.74
N GLU A 152 -1.69 -16.73 -11.74
CA GLU A 152 -0.56 -16.25 -10.97
C GLU A 152 -0.18 -14.89 -11.55
N ILE A 153 -0.47 -13.83 -10.80
CA ILE A 153 0.01 -12.48 -11.09
C ILE A 153 1.52 -12.54 -10.86
N LYS A 154 2.26 -12.86 -11.92
CA LYS A 154 3.69 -12.54 -11.96
C LYS A 154 3.77 -11.02 -11.97
N VAL A 155 4.01 -10.47 -10.79
CA VAL A 155 4.58 -9.16 -10.59
C VAL A 155 5.92 -9.19 -11.33
N LEU A 156 5.90 -8.82 -12.61
CA LEU A 156 7.11 -8.59 -13.37
C LEU A 156 7.69 -7.28 -12.84
N GLU A 157 8.57 -7.45 -11.86
CA GLU A 157 9.51 -6.45 -11.41
C GLU A 157 10.20 -5.82 -12.63
N TYR A 158 10.18 -4.48 -12.63
CA TYR A 158 11.26 -3.61 -13.09
C TYR A 158 12.24 -4.21 -14.11
N SER A 159 11.86 -4.13 -15.38
CA SER A 159 12.85 -3.90 -16.44
C SER A 159 12.54 -2.54 -17.05
N TRP A 160 13.00 -1.49 -16.36
CA TRP A 160 13.26 -0.22 -17.04
C TRP A 160 14.43 -0.50 -17.99
N SER A 161 14.13 -0.97 -19.20
CA SER A 161 15.07 -0.88 -20.32
C SER A 161 15.21 0.60 -20.65
N ILE A 162 16.12 1.24 -19.91
CA ILE A 162 16.76 2.49 -20.31
C ILE A 162 17.76 2.08 -21.37
N ASP A 163 17.29 1.96 -22.62
CA ASP A 163 18.13 1.99 -23.80
C ASP A 163 17.42 2.87 -24.84
N CYS A 164 17.34 4.17 -24.54
CA CYS A 164 17.23 5.17 -25.59
C CYS A 164 18.66 5.50 -26.01
N PRO A 165 19.13 5.10 -27.21
CA PRO A 165 20.36 5.66 -27.73
C PRO A 165 20.13 7.16 -27.93
N LEU A 166 21.02 7.93 -27.32
CA LEU A 166 21.27 9.33 -27.62
C LEU A 166 21.34 9.49 -29.15
N VAL A 167 20.27 9.95 -29.79
CA VAL A 167 20.38 10.53 -31.13
C VAL A 167 20.68 11.99 -30.90
N ALA A 168 21.96 12.30 -31.05
CA ALA A 168 22.51 13.64 -31.08
C ALA A 168 21.77 14.47 -32.15
N ILE A 169 21.40 15.67 -31.74
CA ILE A 169 20.85 16.72 -32.57
C ILE A 169 22.00 17.31 -33.39
N GLU A 170 21.83 17.34 -34.71
CA GLU A 170 22.13 18.50 -35.57
C GLU A 170 21.00 18.65 -36.58
#